data_AF-A0A1G8YK82-F1
#
_entry.id   AF-A0A1G8YK82-F1
#
_cell.length_a   1.000
_cell.length_b   1.000
_cell.length_c   1.000
_cell.angle_alpha   90.00
_cell.angle_beta   90.00
_cell.angle_gamma   90.00
#
_symmetry.space_group_name_H-M   'P 1'
#
loop_
_entity.id
_entity.type
_entity.pdbx_description
1 polymer ?
#
loop_
_entity_poly.entity_id
_entity_poly.type
_entity_poly.pdbx_seq_one_letter_code
_entity_poly.pdbx_strand_id
1 'polypeptide(L)'
;MFDPVPLALVGALFPNGVSRYAVGGFFVGLGTVLIYVGTGIPAGASTFLESTLSYVSGKSRFQQYVASRDWRLVFTAGIVLGGLLFAATVQSGLLSSGLYEAGSTGERYDIGGVTLWLTEVQPWRLFVGGLFVGIGTRIGKGCTSGHGVCGVGSASKTSIVGVVTFLLVAIATAQVVAVAGVTP
;
A
#
# COMPACT_ATOMS: atom_id res chain seq x y z
N MET A 1 23.06 10.06 31.87
CA MET A 1 21.75 9.46 32.19
C MET A 1 20.86 9.75 30.99
N PHE A 2 20.61 8.76 30.13
CA PHE A 2 19.67 8.95 29.02
C PHE A 2 18.28 9.13 29.62
N ASP A 3 17.61 10.23 29.28
CA ASP A 3 16.22 10.43 29.66
C ASP A 3 15.39 9.26 29.07
N PRO A 4 14.67 8.49 29.89
CA PRO A 4 13.83 7.40 29.39
C PRO A 4 12.54 7.92 28.71
N VAL A 5 12.18 9.20 28.88
CA VAL A 5 10.94 9.78 28.34
C VAL A 5 10.88 9.75 26.80
N PRO A 6 11.95 10.11 26.04
CA PRO A 6 11.96 9.97 24.58
C PRO A 6 11.80 8.52 24.13
N LEU A 7 12.40 7.56 24.84
CA LEU A 7 12.31 6.13 24.49
C LEU A 7 10.91 5.59 24.74
N ALA A 8 10.27 6.01 25.83
CA ALA A 8 8.88 5.68 26.16
C ALA A 8 7.90 6.32 25.16
N LEU A 9 8.13 7.57 24.74
CA LEU A 9 7.30 8.26 23.74
C LEU A 9 7.41 7.60 22.35
N VAL A 10 8.61 7.20 21.93
CA VAL A 10 8.82 6.44 20.69
C VAL A 10 8.15 5.06 20.77
N GLY A 11 8.25 4.38 21.93
CA GLY A 11 7.54 3.12 22.16
C GLY A 11 6.02 3.26 22.12
N ALA A 12 5.46 4.37 22.62
CA ALA A 12 4.03 4.65 22.56
C ALA A 12 3.53 4.96 21.13
N LEU A 13 4.36 5.63 20.32
CA LEU A 13 4.03 5.93 18.92
C LEU A 13 4.14 4.70 18.02
N PHE A 14 5.06 3.77 18.34
CA PHE A 14 5.31 2.54 17.59
C PHE A 14 5.21 1.34 18.54
N PRO A 15 3.99 0.96 18.99
CA PRO A 15 3.80 -0.12 19.97
C PRO A 15 4.34 -1.47 19.49
N ASN A 16 4.44 -1.64 18.17
CA ASN A 16 4.97 -2.85 17.54
C ASN A 16 6.44 -2.73 17.10
N GLY A 17 7.16 -1.74 17.62
CA GLY A 17 8.54 -1.42 17.23
C GLY A 17 8.66 -0.78 15.84
N VAL A 18 9.83 -0.22 15.55
CA VAL A 18 10.10 0.50 14.28
C VAL A 18 10.73 -0.41 13.21
N SER A 19 11.38 -1.50 13.63
CA SER A 19 12.21 -2.35 12.78
C SER A 19 11.48 -2.88 11.55
N ARG A 20 10.27 -3.44 11.71
CA ARG A 20 9.47 -3.98 10.60
C ARG A 20 9.06 -2.92 9.58
N TYR A 21 8.72 -1.72 10.05
CA TYR A 21 8.35 -0.60 9.18
C TYR A 21 9.57 -0.08 8.40
N ALA A 22 10.73 0.02 9.08
CA ALA A 22 11.98 0.43 8.45
C ALA A 22 12.45 -0.58 7.40
N VAL A 23 12.41 -1.88 7.71
CA VAL A 23 12.79 -2.95 6.76
C VAL A 23 11.83 -2.99 5.57
N GLY A 24 10.51 -2.93 5.81
CA GLY A 24 9.52 -2.86 4.73
C GLY A 24 9.72 -1.63 3.84
N GLY A 25 9.93 -0.47 4.45
CA GLY A 25 10.22 0.78 3.73
C GLY A 25 11.50 0.71 2.91
N PHE A 26 12.55 0.09 3.44
CA PHE A 26 13.80 -0.15 2.72
C PHE A 26 13.59 -0.99 1.46
N PHE A 27 12.85 -2.11 1.53
CA PHE A 27 12.57 -2.93 0.35
C PHE A 27 11.73 -2.20 -0.71
N VAL A 28 10.73 -1.41 -0.29
CA VAL A 28 9.93 -0.58 -1.21
C VAL A 28 10.82 0.48 -1.90
N GLY A 29 11.69 1.14 -1.13
CA GLY A 29 12.65 2.12 -1.64
C GLY A 29 13.64 1.50 -2.62
N LEU A 30 14.23 0.35 -2.26
CA LEU A 30 15.16 -0.38 -3.11
C LEU A 30 14.50 -0.81 -4.43
N GLY A 31 13.28 -1.33 -4.38
CA GLY A 31 12.51 -1.66 -5.60
C GLY A 31 12.29 -0.43 -6.49
N THR A 32 11.99 0.72 -5.90
CA THR A 32 11.85 1.99 -6.63
C THR A 32 13.16 2.40 -7.28
N VAL A 33 14.28 2.34 -6.55
CA VAL A 33 15.61 2.68 -7.06
C VAL A 33 15.99 1.78 -8.24
N LEU A 34 15.79 0.46 -8.14
CA LEU A 34 16.12 -0.49 -9.20
C LEU A 34 15.36 -0.19 -10.49
N ILE A 35 14.06 0.11 -10.38
CA ILE A 35 13.24 0.49 -11.54
C ILE A 35 13.72 1.82 -12.11
N TYR A 36 13.91 2.83 -11.25
CA TYR A 36 14.20 4.20 -11.68
C TYR A 36 15.59 4.31 -12.33
N VAL A 37 16.62 3.70 -11.73
CA VAL A 37 17.98 3.70 -12.27
C VAL A 37 18.06 2.92 -13.59
N GLY A 38 17.34 1.79 -13.69
CA GLY A 38 17.38 0.95 -14.90
C GLY A 38 16.54 1.48 -16.07
N THR A 39 15.51 2.27 -15.82
CA THR A 39 14.49 2.61 -16.85
C THR A 39 14.15 4.09 -16.95
N GLY A 40 14.46 4.90 -15.93
CA GLY A 40 13.97 6.27 -15.80
C GLY A 40 12.47 6.40 -15.53
N ILE A 41 11.75 5.29 -15.34
CA ILE A 41 10.30 5.28 -15.15
C ILE A 41 9.97 5.36 -13.66
N PRO A 42 9.09 6.30 -13.23
CA PRO A 42 8.57 6.29 -11.87
C PRO A 42 7.62 5.09 -11.67
N ALA A 43 7.94 4.24 -10.70
CA ALA A 43 7.13 3.07 -10.36
C ALA A 43 5.72 3.49 -9.88
N GLY A 44 4.67 3.06 -10.59
CA GLY A 44 3.29 3.41 -10.25
C GLY A 44 2.24 2.60 -10.99
N ALA A 45 1.19 2.22 -10.27
CA ALA A 45 0.09 1.37 -10.77
C ALA A 45 -1.24 2.13 -10.96
N SER A 46 -1.27 3.45 -10.83
CA SER A 46 -2.51 4.26 -10.85
C SER A 46 -3.36 4.10 -12.12
N THR A 47 -2.75 3.71 -13.25
CA THR A 47 -3.42 3.51 -14.54
C THR A 47 -3.37 2.04 -14.96
N PHE A 48 -3.15 1.12 -14.02
CA PHE A 48 -3.01 -0.30 -14.30
C PHE A 48 -4.28 -0.85 -14.96
N LEU A 49 -5.45 -0.56 -14.39
CA LEU A 49 -6.74 -0.98 -14.93
C LEU A 49 -6.92 -0.54 -16.37
N GLU A 50 -6.74 0.75 -16.67
CA GLU A 50 -6.91 1.27 -18.03
C GLU A 50 -5.89 0.67 -19.00
N SER A 51 -4.65 0.49 -18.56
CA SER A 51 -3.61 -0.12 -19.39
C SER A 51 -3.86 -1.61 -19.66
N THR A 52 -4.40 -2.36 -18.70
CA THR A 52 -4.71 -3.78 -18.84
C THR A 52 -5.98 -4.00 -19.67
N LEU A 53 -7.02 -3.17 -19.50
CA LEU A 53 -8.22 -3.27 -20.34
C LEU A 53 -7.94 -2.93 -21.81
N SER A 54 -6.82 -2.27 -22.12
CA SER A 54 -6.40 -1.98 -23.50
C SER A 54 -6.08 -3.24 -24.34
N TYR A 55 -5.83 -4.40 -23.72
CA TYR A 55 -5.62 -5.66 -24.44
C TYR A 55 -6.90 -6.21 -25.06
N VAL A 56 -8.04 -5.94 -24.42
CA VAL A 56 -9.33 -6.54 -24.77
C VAL A 56 -10.39 -5.52 -25.20
N SER A 57 -10.07 -4.21 -25.16
CA SER A 57 -11.02 -3.16 -25.47
C SER A 57 -10.43 -2.08 -26.37
N GLY A 58 -11.07 -1.83 -27.51
CA GLY A 58 -10.75 -0.74 -28.44
C GLY A 58 -11.27 0.65 -28.03
N LYS A 59 -11.84 0.81 -26.83
CA LYS A 59 -12.36 2.12 -26.39
C LYS A 59 -11.22 3.13 -26.22
N SER A 60 -11.40 4.34 -26.75
CA SER A 60 -10.40 5.42 -26.73
C SER A 60 -9.82 5.69 -25.33
N ARG A 61 -10.64 5.59 -24.28
CA ARG A 61 -10.22 5.72 -22.87
C ARG A 61 -9.13 4.72 -22.48
N PHE A 62 -9.24 3.45 -22.88
CA PHE A 62 -8.27 2.41 -22.51
C PHE A 62 -7.04 2.41 -23.42
N GLN A 63 -7.18 2.95 -24.64
CA GLN A 63 -6.06 3.08 -25.57
C GLN A 63 -5.07 4.19 -25.17
N GLN A 64 -5.38 5.04 -24.17
CA GLN A 64 -4.52 6.14 -23.71
C GLN A 64 -3.18 5.69 -23.12
N TYR A 65 -3.08 4.46 -22.61
CA TYR A 65 -1.90 3.98 -21.86
C TYR A 65 -1.20 2.77 -22.52
N VAL A 66 -1.47 2.50 -23.79
CA VAL A 66 -0.93 1.33 -24.52
C VAL A 66 0.60 1.28 -24.50
N ALA A 67 1.27 2.42 -24.67
CA ALA A 67 2.73 2.51 -24.66
C ALA A 67 3.39 2.06 -23.34
N SER A 68 2.59 1.85 -22.30
CA SER A 68 3.08 1.60 -20.95
C SER A 68 2.34 0.45 -20.26
N ARG A 69 1.58 -0.35 -21.01
CA ARG A 69 0.81 -1.49 -20.48
C ARG A 69 1.69 -2.69 -20.13
N ASP A 70 2.69 -2.99 -20.96
CA ASP A 70 3.50 -4.20 -20.80
C ASP A 70 4.32 -4.17 -19.51
N TRP A 71 5.07 -3.08 -19.27
CA TRP A 71 5.86 -2.96 -18.05
C TRP A 71 4.99 -2.85 -16.79
N ARG A 72 3.78 -2.28 -16.88
CA ARG A 72 2.85 -2.22 -15.75
C ARG A 72 2.29 -3.59 -15.38
N LEU A 73 2.05 -4.46 -16.36
CA LEU A 73 1.73 -5.87 -16.11
C LEU A 73 2.89 -6.57 -15.42
N VAL A 74 4.11 -6.44 -15.93
CA VAL A 74 5.29 -7.07 -15.32
C VAL A 74 5.51 -6.56 -13.90
N PHE A 75 5.43 -5.24 -13.67
CA PHE A 75 5.55 -4.63 -12.36
C PHE A 75 4.50 -5.13 -11.37
N THR A 76 3.23 -5.18 -11.80
CA THR A 76 2.13 -5.66 -10.94
C THR A 76 2.24 -7.15 -10.65
N ALA A 77 2.63 -7.97 -11.64
CA ALA A 77 2.91 -9.38 -11.44
C ALA A 77 4.05 -9.60 -10.46
N GLY A 78 5.10 -8.78 -10.51
CA GLY A 78 6.20 -8.80 -9.54
C GLY A 78 5.75 -8.49 -8.11
N ILE A 79 4.86 -7.50 -7.92
CA ILE A 79 4.25 -7.21 -6.62
C ILE A 79 3.47 -8.42 -6.10
N VAL A 80 2.62 -9.01 -6.95
CA VAL A 80 1.81 -10.19 -6.58
C VAL A 80 2.71 -11.37 -6.22
N LEU A 81 3.72 -11.67 -7.04
CA LEU A 81 4.67 -12.75 -6.80
C LEU A 81 5.47 -12.53 -5.50
N GLY A 82 5.93 -11.31 -5.24
CA GLY A 82 6.61 -10.97 -3.99
C GLY A 82 5.74 -11.22 -2.76
N GLY A 83 4.45 -10.86 -2.83
CA GLY A 83 3.47 -11.18 -1.79
C GLY A 83 3.27 -12.69 -1.60
N LEU A 84 3.12 -13.44 -2.69
CA LEU A 84 2.98 -14.90 -2.65
C LEU A 84 4.21 -15.60 -2.08
N LEU A 85 5.41 -15.15 -2.43
CA LEU A 85 6.66 -15.68 -1.88
C LEU A 85 6.77 -15.40 -0.38
N PHE A 86 6.42 -14.19 0.06
CA PHE A 86 6.38 -13.87 1.49
C PHE A 86 5.34 -14.73 2.23
N ALA A 87 4.17 -14.95 1.62
CA ALA A 87 3.15 -15.84 2.17
C ALA A 87 3.64 -17.29 2.30
N ALA A 88 4.25 -17.83 1.24
CA ALA A 88 4.74 -19.20 1.19
C ALA A 88 5.94 -19.47 2.12
N THR A 89 6.68 -18.44 2.52
CA THR A 89 7.88 -18.57 3.36
C THR A 89 7.66 -18.11 4.79
N VAL A 90 7.23 -16.87 5.01
CA VAL A 90 7.11 -16.30 6.36
C VAL A 90 5.73 -16.58 6.97
N GLN A 91 4.65 -16.37 6.21
CA GLN A 91 3.30 -16.56 6.75
C GLN A 91 2.93 -18.03 6.94
N SER A 92 3.52 -18.93 6.14
CA SER A 92 3.39 -20.38 6.30
C SER A 92 4.11 -20.94 7.52
N GLY A 93 4.99 -20.15 8.15
CA GLY A 93 5.85 -20.59 9.25
C GLY A 93 7.13 -21.33 8.82
N LEU A 94 7.40 -21.45 7.51
CA LEU A 94 8.64 -22.07 7.01
C LEU A 94 9.89 -21.29 7.48
N LEU A 95 9.80 -19.96 7.53
CA LEU A 95 10.81 -19.07 8.09
C LEU A 95 10.23 -18.30 9.27
N SER A 96 10.83 -18.43 10.45
CA SER A 96 10.48 -17.62 11.61
C SER A 96 10.98 -16.18 11.43
N SER A 97 10.08 -15.20 11.55
CA SER A 97 10.44 -13.78 11.48
C SER A 97 9.71 -13.00 12.56
N GLY A 98 10.46 -12.23 13.35
CA GLY A 98 9.89 -11.23 14.27
C GLY A 98 9.34 -9.98 13.57
N LEU A 99 9.43 -9.90 12.24
CA LEU A 99 8.93 -8.78 11.46
C LEU A 99 7.49 -8.98 10.97
N TYR A 100 6.94 -10.19 11.10
CA TYR A 100 5.58 -10.52 10.67
C TYR A 100 4.62 -10.57 11.87
N GLU A 101 3.47 -9.92 11.72
CA GLU A 101 2.35 -9.98 12.66
C GLU A 101 1.10 -10.38 11.84
N ALA A 102 0.33 -11.35 12.34
CA ALA A 102 -0.87 -11.81 11.67
C ALA A 102 -1.94 -10.71 11.68
N GLY A 103 -2.69 -10.60 10.57
CA GLY A 103 -3.81 -9.66 10.49
C GLY A 103 -4.92 -10.02 11.48
N SER A 104 -5.53 -9.01 12.09
CA SER A 104 -6.56 -9.13 13.13
C SER A 104 -8.00 -8.95 12.63
N THR A 105 -8.22 -8.71 11.33
CA THR A 105 -9.49 -8.20 10.80
C THR A 105 -10.32 -9.26 10.04
N GLY A 106 -10.22 -10.52 10.45
CA GLY A 106 -10.94 -11.63 9.83
C GLY A 106 -10.54 -13.01 10.32
N GLU A 107 -11.46 -13.96 10.23
CA GLU A 107 -11.27 -15.36 10.62
C GLU A 107 -11.05 -16.29 9.43
N ARG A 108 -10.45 -17.45 9.73
CA ARG A 108 -10.27 -18.55 8.77
C ARG A 108 -11.39 -19.56 8.95
N TYR A 109 -12.08 -19.87 7.87
CA TYR A 109 -13.14 -20.89 7.83
C TYR A 109 -12.69 -22.06 6.96
N ASP A 110 -12.63 -23.24 7.55
CA ASP A 110 -12.38 -24.48 6.81
C ASP A 110 -13.69 -25.09 6.33
N ILE A 111 -13.92 -25.03 5.01
CA ILE A 111 -15.11 -25.60 4.38
C ILE A 111 -14.65 -26.68 3.41
N GLY A 112 -14.87 -27.96 3.78
CA GLY A 112 -14.56 -29.09 2.91
C GLY A 112 -13.07 -29.25 2.56
N GLY A 113 -12.17 -28.91 3.48
CA GLY A 113 -10.71 -28.97 3.26
C GLY A 113 -10.12 -27.74 2.56
N VAL A 114 -10.93 -26.69 2.34
CA VAL A 114 -10.48 -25.39 1.82
C VAL A 114 -10.57 -24.36 2.93
N THR A 115 -9.43 -23.77 3.30
CA THR A 115 -9.34 -22.65 4.24
C THR A 115 -9.64 -21.34 3.52
N LEU A 116 -10.75 -20.70 3.84
CA LEU A 116 -11.15 -19.39 3.32
C LEU A 116 -10.92 -18.32 4.39
N TRP A 117 -10.37 -17.16 3.99
CA TRP A 117 -10.30 -16.00 4.87
C TRP A 117 -11.51 -15.09 4.62
N LEU A 118 -12.25 -14.78 5.68
CA LEU A 118 -13.43 -13.91 5.64
C LEU A 118 -13.18 -12.67 6.50
N THR A 119 -13.39 -11.49 5.92
CA THR A 119 -13.22 -10.23 6.66
C THR A 119 -14.38 -10.01 7.62
N GLU A 120 -14.05 -9.59 8.84
CA GLU A 120 -15.04 -9.12 9.82
C GLU A 120 -15.44 -7.65 9.57
N VAL A 121 -14.73 -6.96 8.68
CA VAL A 121 -14.97 -5.56 8.35
C VAL A 121 -16.24 -5.43 7.51
N GLN A 122 -17.12 -4.49 7.86
CA GLN A 122 -18.38 -4.31 7.14
C GLN A 122 -18.12 -3.94 5.65
N PRO A 123 -18.58 -4.74 4.67
CA PRO A 123 -18.23 -4.57 3.26
C PRO A 123 -18.57 -3.19 2.69
N TRP A 124 -19.66 -2.57 3.16
CA TRP A 124 -20.09 -1.26 2.68
C TRP A 124 -19.08 -0.15 3.00
N ARG A 125 -18.34 -0.25 4.12
CA ARG A 125 -17.31 0.74 4.49
C ARG A 125 -16.13 0.69 3.51
N LEU A 126 -15.72 -0.53 3.15
CA LEU A 126 -14.66 -0.76 2.17
C LEU A 126 -15.11 -0.28 0.78
N PHE A 127 -16.36 -0.57 0.40
CA PHE A 127 -16.91 -0.14 -0.88
C PHE A 127 -16.99 1.38 -1.01
N VAL A 128 -17.61 2.07 -0.03
CA VAL A 128 -17.76 3.53 -0.05
C VAL A 128 -16.40 4.21 0.06
N GLY A 129 -15.52 3.75 0.95
CA GLY A 129 -14.15 4.26 1.05
C GLY A 129 -13.37 4.09 -0.26
N GLY A 130 -13.48 2.91 -0.88
CA GLY A 130 -12.87 2.61 -2.17
C GLY A 130 -13.35 3.52 -3.30
N LEU A 131 -14.65 3.87 -3.31
CA LEU A 131 -15.20 4.83 -4.29
C LEU A 131 -14.56 6.21 -4.16
N PHE A 132 -14.46 6.75 -2.94
CA PHE A 132 -13.81 8.05 -2.70
C PHE A 132 -12.32 8.01 -3.05
N VAL A 133 -11.61 6.95 -2.69
CA VAL A 133 -10.21 6.76 -3.07
C VAL A 133 -10.07 6.72 -4.60
N GLY A 134 -10.92 5.97 -5.30
CA GLY A 134 -10.92 5.90 -6.76
C GLY A 134 -11.13 7.28 -7.42
N ILE A 135 -12.15 8.02 -6.98
CA ILE A 135 -12.40 9.39 -7.46
C ILE A 135 -11.20 10.30 -7.17
N GLY A 136 -10.69 10.26 -5.93
CA GLY A 136 -9.55 11.08 -5.50
C GLY A 136 -8.28 10.81 -6.30
N THR A 137 -7.94 9.54 -6.54
CA THR A 137 -6.77 9.19 -7.37
C THR A 137 -6.88 9.70 -8.81
N ARG A 138 -8.09 9.76 -9.37
CA ARG A 138 -8.32 10.30 -10.71
C ARG A 138 -8.20 11.82 -10.76
N ILE A 139 -8.73 12.52 -9.75
CA ILE A 139 -8.59 13.98 -9.62
C ILE A 139 -7.12 14.36 -9.39
N GLY A 140 -6.43 13.66 -8.49
CA GLY A 140 -5.02 13.88 -8.16
C GLY A 140 -4.03 13.45 -9.26
N LYS A 141 -4.50 12.67 -10.26
CA LYS A 141 -3.67 12.05 -11.32
C LYS A 141 -2.59 11.11 -10.77
N GLY A 142 -2.86 10.45 -9.65
CA GLY A 142 -1.94 9.51 -9.03
C GLY A 142 -2.50 8.89 -7.76
N CYS A 143 -1.94 7.74 -7.38
CA CYS A 143 -2.22 7.08 -6.11
C CYS A 143 -1.22 7.48 -5.02
N THR A 144 -1.43 6.96 -3.82
CA THR A 144 -0.55 7.16 -2.66
C THR A 144 0.89 6.75 -2.94
N SER A 145 1.13 5.62 -3.64
CA SER A 145 2.51 5.20 -3.96
C SER A 145 3.16 6.08 -5.04
N GLY A 146 2.40 6.51 -6.05
CA GLY A 146 2.90 7.39 -7.11
C GLY A 146 3.27 8.78 -6.59
N HIS A 147 2.38 9.43 -5.82
CA HIS A 147 2.69 10.74 -5.22
C HIS A 147 3.64 10.62 -4.04
N GLY A 148 3.45 9.64 -3.17
CA GLY A 148 4.25 9.44 -1.96
C GLY A 148 5.68 9.01 -2.28
N VAL A 149 5.86 7.84 -2.90
CA VAL A 149 7.19 7.26 -3.09
C VAL A 149 7.95 7.99 -4.19
N CYS A 150 7.43 7.98 -5.42
CA CYS A 150 8.13 8.59 -6.55
C CYS A 150 8.01 10.12 -6.55
N GLY A 151 6.82 10.65 -6.25
CA GLY A 151 6.52 12.07 -6.33
C GLY A 151 7.25 12.92 -5.27
N VAL A 152 7.20 12.53 -4.00
CA VAL A 152 7.96 13.22 -2.94
C VAL A 152 9.45 12.93 -3.08
N GLY A 153 9.83 11.69 -3.45
CA GLY A 153 11.23 11.33 -3.69
C GLY A 153 11.91 12.16 -4.79
N SER A 154 11.14 12.63 -5.80
CA SER A 154 11.60 13.54 -6.86
C SER A 154 11.34 15.03 -6.57
N ALA A 155 10.95 15.37 -5.33
CA ALA A 155 10.63 16.74 -4.89
C ALA A 155 9.53 17.46 -5.71
N SER A 156 8.57 16.71 -6.24
CA SER A 156 7.42 17.30 -6.95
C SER A 156 6.53 18.08 -5.99
N LYS A 157 6.42 19.40 -6.21
CA LYS A 157 5.58 20.30 -5.40
C LYS A 157 4.12 19.85 -5.36
N THR A 158 3.58 19.39 -6.49
CA THR A 158 2.19 18.92 -6.57
C THR A 158 1.97 17.63 -5.78
N SER A 159 2.93 16.70 -5.85
CA SER A 159 2.88 15.47 -5.06
C SER A 159 3.03 15.74 -3.56
N ILE A 160 3.90 16.67 -3.16
CA ILE A 160 4.04 17.09 -1.76
C ILE A 160 2.72 17.65 -1.22
N VAL A 161 2.07 18.54 -1.97
CA VAL A 161 0.75 19.09 -1.57
C VAL A 161 -0.29 17.98 -1.42
N GLY A 162 -0.36 17.04 -2.38
CA GLY A 162 -1.25 15.89 -2.30
C GLY A 162 -0.99 15.03 -1.07
N VAL A 163 0.28 14.73 -0.80
CA VAL A 163 0.73 13.91 0.34
C VAL A 163 0.41 14.57 1.67
N VAL A 164 0.74 15.84 1.83
CA VAL A 164 0.40 16.60 3.03
C VAL A 164 -1.12 16.59 3.25
N THR A 165 -1.91 16.79 2.19
CA THR A 165 -3.37 16.82 2.29
C THR A 165 -3.94 15.49 2.79
N PHE A 166 -3.58 14.36 2.17
CA PHE A 166 -4.13 13.07 2.61
C PHE A 166 -3.60 12.65 3.99
N LEU A 167 -2.35 13.00 4.33
CA LEU A 167 -1.81 12.72 5.67
C LEU A 167 -2.53 13.52 6.74
N LEU A 168 -2.81 14.81 6.51
CA LEU A 168 -3.56 15.63 7.46
C LEU A 168 -4.95 15.04 7.73
N VAL A 169 -5.68 14.65 6.69
CA VAL A 169 -7.00 14.03 6.83
C VAL A 169 -6.92 12.70 7.57
N ALA A 170 -5.95 11.84 7.22
CA ALA A 170 -5.77 10.54 7.85
C ALA A 170 -5.38 10.67 9.34
N ILE A 171 -4.45 11.56 9.67
CA ILE A 171 -4.01 11.82 11.04
C ILE A 171 -5.19 12.36 11.85
N ALA A 172 -5.88 13.39 11.36
CA ALA A 172 -7.02 13.96 12.06
C ALA A 172 -8.11 12.90 12.32
N THR A 173 -8.44 12.10 11.31
CA THR A 173 -9.43 11.02 11.45
C THR A 173 -8.98 9.97 12.46
N ALA A 174 -7.72 9.54 12.39
CA ALA A 174 -7.17 8.54 13.32
C ALA A 174 -7.22 9.04 14.77
N GLN A 175 -6.87 10.30 15.02
CA GLN A 175 -6.94 10.88 16.38
C GLN A 175 -8.38 10.98 16.87
N VAL A 176 -9.33 11.38 16.03
CA VAL A 176 -10.76 11.44 16.39
C VAL A 176 -11.30 10.06 16.74
N VAL A 177 -11.01 9.05 15.92
CA VAL A 177 -11.45 7.66 16.11
C VAL A 177 -10.83 7.06 17.39
N ALA A 178 -9.55 7.34 17.64
CA ALA A 178 -8.86 6.89 18.85
C ALA A 178 -9.48 7.52 20.11
N VAL A 179 -9.77 8.83 20.11
CA VAL A 179 -10.43 9.50 21.24
C VAL A 179 -11.86 8.99 21.44
N ALA A 180 -12.55 8.59 20.37
CA ALA A 180 -13.88 7.98 20.44
C ALA A 180 -13.88 6.53 20.96
N GLY A 181 -12.71 5.95 21.26
CA GLY A 181 -12.58 4.58 21.76
C GLY A 181 -12.90 3.50 20.74
N VAL A 182 -12.88 3.83 19.44
CA VAL A 182 -13.13 2.87 18.36
C VAL A 182 -11.82 2.14 18.06
N THR A 183 -11.76 0.86 18.42
CA THR A 183 -10.66 -0.04 18.07
C THR A 183 -11.06 -0.98 16.93
N PRO A 184 -10.09 -1.43 16.09
CA PRO A 184 -10.31 -2.51 15.14
C PRO A 184 -10.78 -3.79 15.82
#